data_AF-A0A7G2MBI0-F1
#
_entry.id   AF-A0A7G2MBI0-F1
#
_cell.length_a   1.000
_cell.length_b   1.000
_cell.length_c   1.000
_cell.angle_alpha   90.00
_cell.angle_beta   90.00
_cell.angle_gamma   90.00
#
_symmetry.space_group_name_H-M   'P 1'
#
loop_
_entity.id
_entity.type
_entity.pdbx_description
1 polymer ?
#
loop_
_entity_poly.entity_id
_entity_poly.type
_entity_poly.pdbx_seq_one_letter_code
_entity_poly.pdbx_strand_id
1 'polypeptide(L)'
;MRGIVLCWMLGMILLDGAFAFGQQGVLKKGYYPDGKVRYEGYFEGDEPVGKMTRYYPDGRIQAELFHQGDKTEAVLYSKHGEYVSAGCYQNRLKEGEWHYKKGERVIATETYKENKLDGVSRKYFTSGKIAEERNWKQGFPEGIWKAYYPDGGLRIEAGYVDGKLEGKMQGYYPDGSVMAKGMYRNNLKEGVWYYYGRDGELKKTKTFRGGIAEDQQEEDIEESRKLDKWIDEGKKIVDPVHFIDDPEMYLKAAGD
;
A
#
# COMPACT_ATOMS: atom_id res chain seq x y z
N MET A 1 2.26 -27.65 -23.92
CA MET A 1 1.72 -27.35 -22.57
C MET A 1 2.68 -26.39 -21.87
N ARG A 2 2.13 -25.39 -21.17
CA ARG A 2 2.74 -24.14 -20.68
C ARG A 2 2.76 -23.00 -21.70
N GLY A 3 1.56 -22.49 -22.00
CA GLY A 3 1.39 -21.17 -22.59
C GLY A 3 1.46 -20.12 -21.47
N ILE A 4 2.59 -19.44 -21.37
CA ILE A 4 2.73 -18.23 -20.56
C ILE A 4 1.98 -17.15 -21.34
N VAL A 5 0.76 -16.82 -20.92
CA VAL A 5 0.03 -15.66 -21.45
C VAL A 5 0.67 -14.42 -20.82
N LEU A 6 1.63 -13.90 -21.57
CA LEU A 6 2.27 -12.62 -21.40
C LEU A 6 1.20 -11.52 -21.45
N CYS A 7 0.76 -11.08 -20.27
CA CYS A 7 -0.01 -9.86 -20.04
C CYS A 7 0.90 -8.66 -20.32
N TRP A 8 1.13 -8.36 -21.61
CA TRP A 8 1.82 -7.14 -22.02
C TRP A 8 0.80 -6.10 -22.49
N MET A 9 1.05 -4.88 -22.01
CA MET A 9 0.57 -3.59 -22.51
C MET A 9 -0.83 -3.13 -22.08
N LEU A 10 -0.88 -2.66 -20.83
CA LEU A 10 -1.72 -1.56 -20.37
C LEU A 10 -1.38 -0.19 -21.01
N GLY A 11 -0.73 -0.18 -22.17
CA GLY A 11 -0.22 1.03 -22.86
C GLY A 11 -0.60 1.15 -24.35
N MET A 12 -1.37 0.20 -24.93
CA MET A 12 -1.70 0.23 -26.36
C MET A 12 -3.09 -0.32 -26.73
N ILE A 13 -4.04 -0.43 -25.79
CA ILE A 13 -5.38 -0.97 -26.11
C ILE A 13 -6.47 0.01 -25.67
N LEU A 14 -6.54 1.16 -26.34
CA LEU A 14 -7.79 1.90 -26.53
C LEU A 14 -7.82 2.73 -27.84
N LEU A 15 -6.87 2.51 -28.76
CA LEU A 15 -6.92 3.10 -30.10
C LEU A 15 -6.82 1.99 -31.15
N ASP A 16 -7.90 1.88 -31.91
CA ASP A 16 -8.06 1.17 -33.18
C ASP A 16 -7.78 -0.33 -33.19
N GLY A 17 -8.83 -1.11 -32.93
CA GLY A 17 -8.81 -2.52 -33.24
C GLY A 17 -10.07 -3.23 -32.78
N ALA A 18 -10.97 -3.47 -33.70
CA ALA A 18 -12.09 -4.38 -33.51
C ALA A 18 -11.60 -5.71 -32.91
N PHE A 19 -11.93 -6.00 -31.65
CA PHE A 19 -12.14 -7.39 -31.24
C PHE A 19 -13.45 -7.85 -31.86
N ALA A 20 -13.43 -8.06 -33.18
CA ALA A 20 -14.42 -8.79 -33.93
C ALA A 20 -14.20 -10.30 -33.67
N PHE A 21 -14.33 -10.71 -32.41
CA PHE A 21 -14.70 -12.09 -32.10
C PHE A 21 -16.19 -12.04 -31.77
N GLY A 22 -16.96 -12.78 -32.57
CA GLY A 22 -18.40 -12.58 -32.77
C GLY A 22 -19.18 -12.31 -31.49
N GLN A 23 -20.14 -11.39 -31.60
CA GLN A 23 -21.23 -11.24 -30.64
C GLN A 23 -21.96 -12.59 -30.55
N GLN A 24 -21.47 -13.47 -29.70
CA GLN A 24 -22.13 -14.71 -29.32
C GLN A 24 -23.02 -14.36 -28.12
N GLY A 25 -24.28 -14.79 -28.17
CA GLY A 25 -25.28 -14.50 -27.14
C GLY A 25 -26.28 -13.38 -27.47
N VAL A 26 -27.34 -13.34 -26.66
CA VAL A 26 -28.43 -12.37 -26.75
C VAL A 26 -28.06 -11.13 -25.95
N LEU A 27 -28.16 -9.95 -26.57
CA LEU A 27 -28.00 -8.68 -25.86
C LEU A 27 -29.13 -8.51 -24.86
N LYS A 28 -28.80 -8.40 -23.57
CA LYS A 28 -29.75 -8.09 -22.50
C LYS A 28 -29.36 -6.77 -21.84
N LYS A 29 -30.37 -6.03 -21.39
CA LYS A 29 -30.21 -4.83 -20.56
C LYS A 29 -30.88 -5.05 -19.22
N GLY A 30 -30.21 -4.64 -18.16
CA GLY A 30 -30.80 -4.52 -16.84
C GLY A 30 -30.94 -3.06 -16.46
N TYR A 31 -31.94 -2.76 -15.64
CA TYR A 31 -32.29 -1.40 -15.25
C TYR A 31 -32.23 -1.23 -13.73
N TYR A 32 -31.98 0.00 -13.29
CA TYR A 32 -32.23 0.47 -11.94
C TYR A 32 -33.74 0.66 -11.70
N PRO A 33 -34.20 0.78 -10.43
CA PRO A 33 -35.61 1.04 -10.14
C PRO A 33 -36.17 2.33 -10.77
N ASP A 34 -35.31 3.32 -11.03
CA ASP A 34 -35.66 4.58 -11.71
C ASP A 34 -35.71 4.45 -13.25
N GLY A 35 -35.55 3.23 -13.78
CA GLY A 35 -35.61 2.93 -15.21
C GLY A 35 -34.32 3.21 -15.98
N LYS A 36 -33.25 3.72 -15.33
CA LYS A 36 -31.96 3.92 -16.01
C LYS A 36 -31.24 2.61 -16.24
N VAL A 37 -30.45 2.53 -17.31
CA VAL A 37 -29.67 1.33 -17.63
C VAL A 37 -28.62 1.10 -16.53
N ARG A 38 -28.64 -0.10 -15.96
CA ARG A 38 -27.69 -0.57 -14.96
C ARG A 38 -26.57 -1.40 -15.57
N TYR A 39 -26.91 -2.20 -16.58
CA TYR A 39 -25.94 -2.91 -17.39
C TYR A 39 -26.49 -3.22 -18.77
N GLU A 40 -25.59 -3.44 -19.72
CA GLU A 40 -25.87 -4.09 -20.99
C GLU A 40 -24.77 -5.10 -21.30
N GLY A 41 -25.11 -6.24 -21.88
CA GLY A 41 -24.12 -7.27 -22.21
C GLY A 41 -24.76 -8.44 -22.94
N TYR A 42 -23.92 -9.33 -23.47
CA TYR A 42 -24.36 -10.53 -24.19
C TYR A 42 -24.46 -11.72 -23.23
N PHE A 43 -25.44 -12.59 -23.48
CA PHE A 43 -25.72 -13.76 -22.65
C PHE A 43 -25.99 -15.00 -23.50
N GLU A 44 -25.43 -16.13 -23.10
CA GLU A 44 -25.85 -17.45 -23.57
C GLU A 44 -26.58 -18.17 -22.43
N GLY A 45 -27.90 -18.35 -22.58
CA GLY A 45 -28.76 -18.72 -21.46
C GLY A 45 -28.76 -17.65 -20.37
N ASP A 46 -28.29 -18.02 -19.18
CA ASP A 46 -28.20 -17.12 -18.01
C ASP A 46 -26.77 -16.66 -17.70
N GLU A 47 -25.77 -17.16 -18.44
CA GLU A 47 -24.36 -16.80 -18.24
C GLU A 47 -23.94 -15.67 -19.18
N PRO A 48 -23.20 -14.66 -18.68
CA PRO A 48 -22.70 -13.57 -19.50
C PRO A 48 -21.52 -14.04 -20.37
N VAL A 49 -21.49 -13.59 -21.61
CA VAL A 49 -20.44 -13.88 -22.59
C VAL A 49 -19.99 -12.60 -23.29
N GLY A 50 -18.72 -12.53 -23.67
CA GLY A 50 -18.17 -11.36 -24.36
C GLY A 50 -18.26 -10.08 -23.53
N LYS A 51 -18.49 -8.94 -24.20
CA LYS A 51 -18.49 -7.62 -23.55
C LYS A 51 -19.76 -7.41 -22.71
N MET A 52 -19.56 -6.97 -21.47
CA MET A 52 -20.58 -6.41 -20.61
C MET A 52 -20.14 -5.04 -20.10
N THR A 53 -21.03 -4.06 -20.19
CA THR A 53 -20.84 -2.72 -19.62
C THR A 53 -21.81 -2.54 -18.46
N ARG A 54 -21.30 -2.06 -17.33
CA ARG A 54 -22.10 -1.69 -16.15
C ARG A 54 -22.02 -0.19 -15.95
N TYR A 55 -23.12 0.40 -15.50
CA TYR A 55 -23.26 1.85 -15.35
C TYR A 55 -23.62 2.22 -13.92
N TYR A 56 -23.16 3.37 -13.47
CA TYR A 56 -23.67 4.04 -12.29
C TYR A 56 -25.10 4.58 -12.53
N PRO A 57 -25.86 4.94 -11.47
CA PRO A 57 -27.19 5.54 -11.61
C PRO A 57 -27.23 6.90 -12.32
N ASP A 58 -26.09 7.55 -12.53
CA ASP A 58 -25.96 8.77 -13.33
C ASP A 58 -25.66 8.49 -14.82
N GLY A 59 -25.58 7.22 -15.21
CA GLY A 59 -25.30 6.78 -16.57
C GLY A 59 -23.81 6.70 -16.93
N ARG A 60 -22.89 7.09 -16.03
CA ARG A 60 -21.45 6.91 -16.27
C ARG A 60 -21.06 5.43 -16.19
N ILE A 61 -20.04 5.04 -16.96
CA ILE A 61 -19.52 3.67 -16.91
C ILE A 61 -18.92 3.41 -15.53
N GLN A 62 -19.32 2.29 -14.94
CA GLN A 62 -18.79 1.74 -13.69
C GLN A 62 -17.77 0.64 -13.96
N ALA A 63 -18.04 -0.21 -14.94
CA ALA A 63 -17.15 -1.29 -15.32
C ALA A 63 -17.35 -1.70 -16.78
N GLU A 64 -16.27 -2.06 -17.43
CA GLU A 64 -16.27 -2.86 -18.65
C GLU A 64 -15.69 -4.23 -18.32
N LEU A 65 -16.42 -5.28 -18.68
CA LEU A 65 -16.09 -6.67 -18.42
C LEU A 65 -16.07 -7.43 -19.74
N PHE A 66 -15.12 -8.35 -19.89
CA PHE A 66 -15.06 -9.25 -21.04
C PHE A 66 -15.01 -10.70 -20.55
N HIS A 67 -16.10 -11.43 -20.77
CA HIS A 67 -16.31 -12.79 -20.29
C HIS A 67 -15.94 -13.83 -21.36
N GLN A 68 -15.07 -14.78 -21.00
CA GLN A 68 -14.68 -15.90 -21.84
C GLN A 68 -14.62 -17.18 -20.98
N GLY A 69 -15.73 -17.92 -20.94
CA GLY A 69 -15.90 -19.03 -19.99
C GLY A 69 -15.75 -18.52 -18.56
N ASP A 70 -14.89 -19.18 -17.78
CA ASP A 70 -14.63 -18.82 -16.38
C ASP A 70 -13.71 -17.60 -16.20
N LYS A 71 -13.12 -17.10 -17.29
CA LYS A 71 -12.21 -15.95 -17.27
C LYS A 71 -13.01 -14.68 -17.53
N THR A 72 -12.75 -13.63 -16.74
CA THR A 72 -13.31 -12.29 -16.98
C THR A 72 -12.21 -11.25 -16.87
N GLU A 73 -11.93 -10.53 -17.95
CA GLU A 73 -11.10 -9.33 -17.91
C GLU A 73 -11.97 -8.15 -17.48
N ALA A 74 -11.47 -7.33 -16.56
CA ALA A 74 -12.25 -6.27 -15.95
C ALA A 74 -11.49 -4.96 -15.96
N VAL A 75 -12.19 -3.89 -16.34
CA VAL A 75 -11.77 -2.51 -16.22
C VAL A 75 -12.80 -1.77 -15.39
N LEU A 76 -12.38 -1.14 -14.30
CA LEU A 76 -13.25 -0.46 -13.34
C LEU A 76 -12.99 1.05 -13.37
N TYR A 77 -14.08 1.80 -13.25
CA TYR A 77 -14.08 3.26 -13.29
C TYR A 77 -14.62 3.84 -11.98
N SER A 78 -14.19 5.06 -11.64
CA SER A 78 -14.76 5.84 -10.54
C SER A 78 -16.11 6.47 -10.95
N LYS A 79 -16.86 7.00 -9.97
CA LYS A 79 -18.08 7.80 -10.25
C LYS A 79 -17.80 9.08 -11.05
N HIS A 80 -16.55 9.49 -11.16
CA HIS A 80 -16.12 10.62 -11.98
C HIS A 80 -15.66 10.20 -13.38
N GLY A 81 -15.74 8.90 -13.71
CA GLY A 81 -15.34 8.35 -15.01
C GLY A 81 -13.85 8.05 -15.14
N GLU A 82 -13.08 8.18 -14.05
CA GLU A 82 -11.64 7.90 -14.07
C GLU A 82 -11.40 6.39 -14.04
N TYR A 83 -10.46 5.90 -14.83
CA TYR A 83 -9.99 4.52 -14.72
C TYR A 83 -9.31 4.33 -13.34
N VAL A 84 -9.78 3.35 -12.54
CA VAL A 84 -9.27 3.11 -11.19
C VAL A 84 -8.56 1.77 -11.04
N SER A 85 -8.97 0.75 -11.79
CA SER A 85 -8.28 -0.53 -11.75
C SER A 85 -8.61 -1.43 -12.92
N ALA A 86 -7.68 -2.33 -13.26
CA ALA A 86 -7.98 -3.46 -14.13
C ALA A 86 -7.26 -4.72 -13.69
N GLY A 87 -7.78 -5.85 -14.12
CA GLY A 87 -7.19 -7.16 -13.88
C GLY A 87 -8.09 -8.27 -14.40
N CYS A 88 -7.79 -9.49 -14.00
CA CYS A 88 -8.54 -10.67 -14.40
C CYS A 88 -9.21 -11.34 -13.21
N TYR A 89 -10.39 -11.89 -13.47
CA TYR A 89 -11.04 -12.87 -12.61
C TYR A 89 -10.98 -14.25 -13.28
N GLN A 90 -10.73 -15.26 -12.48
CA GLN A 90 -10.91 -16.68 -12.81
C GLN A 90 -11.95 -17.24 -11.83
N ASN A 91 -13.03 -17.85 -12.33
CA ASN A 91 -14.13 -18.34 -11.48
C ASN A 91 -14.70 -17.26 -10.54
N ARG A 92 -14.80 -16.02 -11.03
CA ARG A 92 -15.25 -14.84 -10.26
C ARG A 92 -14.33 -14.43 -9.10
N LEU A 93 -13.14 -15.01 -8.98
CA LEU A 93 -12.11 -14.67 -8.01
C LEU A 93 -10.96 -13.92 -8.69
N LYS A 94 -10.37 -12.90 -8.06
CA LYS A 94 -9.22 -12.19 -8.65
C LYS A 94 -8.08 -13.18 -8.92
N GLU A 95 -7.49 -13.08 -10.10
CA GLU A 95 -6.40 -13.93 -10.57
C GLU A 95 -5.39 -13.08 -11.37
N GLY A 96 -4.10 -13.36 -11.20
CA GLY A 96 -3.02 -12.69 -11.90
C GLY A 96 -2.77 -11.26 -11.42
N GLU A 97 -2.12 -10.46 -12.26
CA GLU A 97 -1.76 -9.08 -11.94
C GLU A 97 -2.96 -8.14 -12.04
N TRP A 98 -3.14 -7.32 -11.02
CA TRP A 98 -4.11 -6.24 -10.93
C TRP A 98 -3.38 -4.91 -10.86
N HIS A 99 -3.83 -3.93 -11.63
CA HIS A 99 -3.28 -2.58 -11.65
C HIS A 99 -4.27 -1.60 -11.06
N TYR A 100 -3.78 -0.66 -10.27
CA TYR A 100 -4.57 0.41 -9.66
C TYR A 100 -4.03 1.76 -10.09
N LYS A 101 -4.94 2.67 -10.47
CA LYS A 101 -4.60 4.01 -10.94
C LYS A 101 -5.26 5.11 -10.11
N LYS A 102 -4.64 6.29 -10.15
CA LYS A 102 -5.21 7.57 -9.72
C LYS A 102 -4.92 8.61 -10.81
N GLY A 103 -5.95 9.02 -11.53
CA GLY A 103 -5.79 9.69 -12.82
C GLY A 103 -4.98 8.81 -13.78
N GLU A 104 -4.05 9.41 -14.51
CA GLU A 104 -3.21 8.69 -15.49
C GLU A 104 -2.12 7.80 -14.86
N ARG A 105 -1.89 7.89 -13.54
CA ARG A 105 -0.75 7.24 -12.87
C ARG A 105 -1.14 5.89 -12.29
N VAL A 106 -0.35 4.85 -12.58
CA VAL A 106 -0.38 3.59 -11.82
C VAL A 106 0.21 3.84 -10.44
N ILE A 107 -0.57 3.57 -9.40
CA ILE A 107 -0.17 3.77 -8.00
C ILE A 107 0.18 2.46 -7.31
N ALA A 108 -0.34 1.34 -7.81
CA ALA A 108 0.00 0.01 -7.32
C ALA A 108 -0.22 -1.09 -8.37
N THR A 109 0.53 -2.17 -8.23
CA THR A 109 0.21 -3.48 -8.82
C THR A 109 0.20 -4.56 -7.75
N GLU A 110 -0.68 -5.55 -7.91
CA GLU A 110 -0.83 -6.65 -6.97
C GLU A 110 -1.08 -7.95 -7.73
N THR A 111 -0.40 -9.03 -7.34
CA THR A 111 -0.65 -10.36 -7.92
C THR A 111 -1.60 -11.14 -7.02
N TYR A 112 -2.65 -11.70 -7.62
CA TYR A 112 -3.65 -12.50 -6.93
C TYR A 112 -3.67 -13.95 -7.44
N LYS A 113 -3.99 -14.86 -6.52
CA LYS A 113 -4.40 -16.22 -6.82
C LYS A 113 -5.62 -16.56 -5.98
N GLU A 114 -6.72 -16.95 -6.61
CA GLU A 114 -7.98 -17.28 -5.92
C GLU A 114 -8.41 -16.20 -4.92
N ASN A 115 -8.36 -14.94 -5.36
CA ASN A 115 -8.73 -13.75 -4.58
C ASN A 115 -7.83 -13.42 -3.37
N LYS A 116 -6.71 -14.12 -3.19
CA LYS A 116 -5.68 -13.82 -2.18
C LYS A 116 -4.44 -13.24 -2.85
N LEU A 117 -3.75 -12.32 -2.17
CA LEU A 117 -2.43 -11.87 -2.63
C LEU A 117 -1.45 -13.05 -2.65
N ASP A 118 -0.88 -13.33 -3.81
CA ASP A 118 0.04 -14.45 -4.02
C ASP A 118 0.99 -14.07 -5.16
N GLY A 119 2.24 -13.77 -4.82
CA GLY A 119 3.22 -13.14 -5.71
C GLY A 119 3.61 -11.73 -5.24
N VAL A 120 4.02 -10.88 -6.18
CA VAL A 120 4.58 -9.55 -5.86
C VAL A 120 3.48 -8.49 -5.84
N SER A 121 3.53 -7.60 -4.84
CA SER A 121 2.84 -6.31 -4.88
C SER A 121 3.85 -5.17 -4.98
N ARG A 122 3.53 -4.14 -5.75
CA ARG A 122 4.32 -2.91 -5.85
C ARG A 122 3.46 -1.69 -5.60
N LYS A 123 4.03 -0.69 -4.94
CA LYS A 123 3.50 0.67 -4.88
C LYS A 123 4.48 1.61 -5.57
N TYR A 124 3.96 2.69 -6.16
CA TYR A 124 4.76 3.59 -6.97
C TYR A 124 4.70 5.03 -6.44
N PHE A 125 5.81 5.74 -6.57
CA PHE A 125 5.84 7.20 -6.42
C PHE A 125 5.11 7.88 -7.57
N THR A 126 4.83 9.18 -7.42
CA THR A 126 4.23 10.01 -8.49
C THR A 126 5.07 10.07 -9.77
N SER A 127 6.38 9.79 -9.67
CA SER A 127 7.32 9.66 -10.78
C SER A 127 7.19 8.34 -11.56
N GLY A 128 6.43 7.37 -11.06
CA GLY A 128 6.35 6.01 -11.60
C GLY A 128 7.45 5.06 -11.14
N LYS A 129 8.43 5.53 -10.36
CA LYS A 129 9.42 4.66 -9.71
C LYS A 129 8.78 3.86 -8.57
N ILE A 130 9.31 2.66 -8.31
CA ILE A 130 8.82 1.81 -7.20
C ILE A 130 9.13 2.50 -5.87
N ALA A 131 8.12 2.59 -5.01
CA ALA A 131 8.22 3.08 -3.64
C ALA A 131 8.31 1.93 -2.63
N GLU A 132 7.61 0.84 -2.89
CA GLU A 132 7.55 -0.34 -2.04
C GLU A 132 7.36 -1.59 -2.91
N GLU A 133 8.09 -2.65 -2.61
CA GLU A 133 7.91 -3.98 -3.18
C GLU A 133 7.80 -5.01 -2.05
N ARG A 134 6.80 -5.89 -2.14
CA ARG A 134 6.57 -6.94 -1.14
C ARG A 134 6.13 -8.23 -1.81
N ASN A 135 6.63 -9.35 -1.29
CA ASN A 135 6.21 -10.68 -1.70
C ASN A 135 5.11 -11.21 -0.78
N TRP A 136 4.17 -11.94 -1.37
CA TRP A 136 3.00 -12.50 -0.69
C TRP A 136 2.84 -13.97 -1.03
N LYS A 137 2.29 -14.73 -0.09
CA LYS A 137 1.88 -16.11 -0.28
C LYS A 137 0.56 -16.33 0.44
N GLN A 138 -0.49 -16.72 -0.29
CA GLN A 138 -1.81 -17.00 0.28
C GLN A 138 -2.37 -15.88 1.19
N GLY A 139 -2.11 -14.63 0.84
CA GLY A 139 -2.60 -13.44 1.56
C GLY A 139 -1.66 -12.94 2.67
N PHE A 140 -0.58 -13.64 2.97
CA PHE A 140 0.39 -13.25 4.00
C PHE A 140 1.69 -12.75 3.37
N PRO A 141 2.34 -11.70 3.92
CA PRO A 141 3.69 -11.33 3.53
C PRO A 141 4.67 -12.49 3.72
N GLU A 142 5.49 -12.77 2.71
CA GLU A 142 6.43 -13.89 2.73
C GLU A 142 7.66 -13.54 1.91
N GLY A 143 8.86 -13.69 2.48
CA GLY A 143 10.11 -13.34 1.80
C GLY A 143 10.48 -11.86 1.92
N ILE A 144 11.19 -11.33 0.93
CA ILE A 144 11.80 -9.99 1.04
C ILE A 144 10.78 -8.87 0.81
N TRP A 145 10.85 -7.87 1.68
CA TRP A 145 10.20 -6.57 1.56
C TRP A 145 11.26 -5.49 1.35
N LYS A 146 11.01 -4.61 0.37
CA LYS A 146 11.87 -3.46 0.05
C LYS A 146 11.06 -2.19 0.03
N ALA A 147 11.64 -1.12 0.55
CA ALA A 147 11.14 0.24 0.36
C ALA A 147 12.26 1.11 -0.21
N TYR A 148 11.90 2.09 -1.03
CA TYR A 148 12.83 2.90 -1.78
C TYR A 148 12.65 4.39 -1.48
N TYR A 149 13.66 5.19 -1.81
CA TYR A 149 13.59 6.64 -1.89
C TYR A 149 13.05 7.09 -3.26
N PRO A 150 12.54 8.33 -3.40
CA PRO A 150 12.00 8.83 -4.66
C PRO A 150 12.99 8.84 -5.84
N ASP A 151 14.30 8.88 -5.56
CA ASP A 151 15.37 8.77 -6.56
C ASP A 151 15.60 7.32 -7.03
N GLY A 152 15.06 6.33 -6.33
CA GLY A 152 15.22 4.90 -6.59
C GLY A 152 16.23 4.21 -5.67
N GLY A 153 16.90 4.94 -4.77
CA GLY A 153 17.80 4.37 -3.78
C GLY A 153 17.06 3.43 -2.82
N LEU A 154 17.67 2.31 -2.45
CA LEU A 154 17.11 1.39 -1.45
C LEU A 154 17.07 2.12 -0.10
N ARG A 155 15.91 2.11 0.57
CA ARG A 155 15.72 2.75 1.88
C ARG A 155 15.67 1.71 2.99
N ILE A 156 14.93 0.62 2.77
CA ILE A 156 14.76 -0.48 3.73
C ILE A 156 14.74 -1.79 2.98
N GLU A 157 15.38 -2.81 3.55
CA GLU A 157 15.21 -4.21 3.21
C GLU A 157 14.96 -5.03 4.48
N ALA A 158 13.93 -5.87 4.49
CA ALA A 158 13.67 -6.81 5.58
C ALA A 158 12.99 -8.09 5.07
N GLY A 159 13.05 -9.17 5.85
CA GLY A 159 12.37 -10.44 5.56
C GLY A 159 11.06 -10.60 6.32
N TYR A 160 10.10 -11.26 5.68
CA TYR A 160 8.90 -11.81 6.30
C TYR A 160 8.93 -13.34 6.27
N VAL A 161 8.46 -13.97 7.34
CA VAL A 161 8.18 -15.40 7.45
C VAL A 161 6.83 -15.57 8.13
N ASP A 162 5.92 -16.31 7.53
CA ASP A 162 4.56 -16.55 8.05
C ASP A 162 3.81 -15.25 8.41
N GLY A 163 3.98 -14.23 7.56
CA GLY A 163 3.34 -12.93 7.73
C GLY A 163 3.96 -12.01 8.80
N LYS A 164 5.09 -12.39 9.41
CA LYS A 164 5.78 -11.59 10.44
C LYS A 164 7.17 -11.20 9.97
N LEU A 165 7.61 -9.98 10.30
CA LEU A 165 9.00 -9.58 10.14
C LEU A 165 9.89 -10.51 10.95
N GLU A 166 10.86 -11.12 10.28
CA GLU A 166 11.73 -12.14 10.82
C GLU A 166 13.12 -12.04 10.18
N GLY A 167 14.17 -12.16 11.00
CA GLY A 167 15.55 -12.12 10.53
C GLY A 167 16.07 -10.71 10.31
N LYS A 168 16.99 -10.57 9.34
CA LYS A 168 17.75 -9.34 9.15
C LYS A 168 16.86 -8.21 8.63
N MET A 169 17.06 -7.02 9.18
CA MET A 169 16.59 -5.78 8.61
C MET A 169 17.75 -4.80 8.47
N GLN A 170 17.77 -4.10 7.35
CA GLN A 170 18.74 -3.06 7.08
C GLN A 170 18.03 -1.82 6.51
N GLY A 171 18.34 -0.66 7.09
CA GLY A 171 17.95 0.65 6.60
C GLY A 171 19.17 1.37 6.04
N TYR A 172 18.96 2.21 5.04
CA TYR A 172 20.00 2.91 4.31
C TYR A 172 19.67 4.41 4.22
N TYR A 173 20.69 5.24 4.13
CA TYR A 173 20.58 6.65 3.74
C TYR A 173 20.40 6.78 2.22
N PRO A 174 20.00 7.97 1.70
CA PRO A 174 19.84 8.18 0.26
C PRO A 174 21.10 7.95 -0.58
N ASP A 175 22.29 8.11 0.00
CA ASP A 175 23.58 7.82 -0.65
C ASP A 175 23.93 6.32 -0.68
N GLY A 176 23.07 5.47 -0.10
CA GLY A 176 23.26 4.02 -0.02
C GLY A 176 24.10 3.56 1.19
N SER A 177 24.62 4.48 2.01
CA SER A 177 25.31 4.11 3.25
C SER A 177 24.33 3.49 4.25
N VAL A 178 24.81 2.55 5.08
CA VAL A 178 23.96 1.88 6.07
C VAL A 178 23.56 2.90 7.14
N MET A 179 22.26 3.03 7.39
CA MET A 179 21.71 3.88 8.46
C MET A 179 21.50 3.07 9.73
N ALA A 180 20.93 1.87 9.58
CA ALA A 180 20.70 0.98 10.70
C ALA A 180 20.67 -0.48 10.25
N LYS A 181 21.05 -1.40 11.13
CA LYS A 181 20.83 -2.84 10.92
C LYS A 181 20.60 -3.56 12.23
N GLY A 182 19.82 -4.64 12.15
CA GLY A 182 19.52 -5.49 13.30
C GLY A 182 18.68 -6.69 12.89
N MET A 183 18.09 -7.34 13.88
CA MET A 183 17.21 -8.49 13.69
C MET A 183 15.79 -8.17 14.16
N TYR A 184 14.83 -8.75 13.48
CA TYR A 184 13.46 -8.91 13.93
C TYR A 184 13.20 -10.38 14.28
N ARG A 185 12.36 -10.58 15.29
CA ARG A 185 11.75 -11.85 15.64
C ARG A 185 10.28 -11.62 15.94
N ASN A 186 9.37 -12.27 15.22
CA ASN A 186 7.92 -12.12 15.40
C ASN A 186 7.45 -10.66 15.41
N ASN A 187 7.86 -9.85 14.43
CA ASN A 187 7.59 -8.40 14.33
C ASN A 187 8.28 -7.48 15.36
N LEU A 188 9.06 -8.04 16.28
CA LEU A 188 9.72 -7.27 17.33
C LEU A 188 11.22 -7.17 17.08
N LYS A 189 11.82 -6.02 17.36
CA LYS A 189 13.29 -5.88 17.36
C LYS A 189 13.89 -6.85 18.37
N GLU A 190 14.94 -7.55 17.98
CA GLU A 190 15.61 -8.54 18.81
C GLU A 190 17.13 -8.43 18.66
N GLY A 191 17.85 -8.58 19.76
CA GLY A 191 19.31 -8.54 19.81
C GLY A 191 19.88 -7.14 19.59
N VAL A 192 21.14 -7.10 19.17
CA VAL A 192 21.87 -5.84 19.01
C VAL A 192 21.49 -5.16 17.69
N TRP A 193 21.08 -3.90 17.81
CA TRP A 193 20.83 -2.97 16.73
C TRP A 193 21.97 -1.96 16.65
N TYR A 194 22.45 -1.75 15.43
CA TYR A 194 23.54 -0.83 15.12
C TYR A 194 22.98 0.36 14.34
N TYR A 195 23.35 1.56 14.74
CA TYR A 195 22.94 2.82 14.11
C TYR A 195 24.19 3.61 13.71
N TYR A 196 24.24 4.00 12.45
CA TYR A 196 25.41 4.62 11.82
C TYR A 196 25.10 6.05 11.38
N GLY A 197 26.12 6.88 11.28
CA GLY A 197 26.04 8.18 10.63
C GLY A 197 26.17 8.06 9.11
N ARG A 198 25.97 9.16 8.39
CA ARG A 198 26.17 9.22 6.93
C ARG A 198 27.62 9.01 6.50
N ASP A 199 28.55 9.28 7.41
CA ASP A 199 29.98 8.98 7.28
C ASP A 199 30.30 7.48 7.41
N GLY A 200 29.29 6.65 7.74
CA GLY A 200 29.45 5.23 8.02
C GLY A 200 29.97 4.92 9.42
N GLU A 201 30.21 5.93 10.26
CA GLU A 201 30.67 5.74 11.63
C GLU A 201 29.54 5.18 12.50
N LEU A 202 29.84 4.18 13.32
CA LEU A 202 28.89 3.65 14.30
C LEU A 202 28.62 4.70 15.38
N LYS A 203 27.42 5.26 15.41
CA LYS A 203 27.03 6.30 16.38
C LYS A 203 26.40 5.72 17.64
N LYS A 204 25.63 4.63 17.50
CA LYS A 204 24.92 4.02 18.63
C LYS A 204 24.70 2.53 18.43
N THR A 205 24.74 1.78 19.52
CA THR A 205 24.23 0.41 19.61
C THR A 205 23.14 0.34 20.65
N LYS A 206 22.10 -0.46 20.41
CA LYS A 206 21.06 -0.78 21.39
C LYS A 206 20.77 -2.27 21.38
N THR A 207 20.61 -2.87 22.55
CA THR A 207 20.15 -4.26 22.67
C THR A 207 18.66 -4.28 22.91
N PHE A 208 17.92 -5.05 22.10
CA PHE A 208 16.48 -5.22 22.23
C PHE A 208 16.13 -6.65 22.64
N ARG A 209 15.12 -6.79 23.50
CA ARG A 209 14.50 -8.07 23.85
C ARG A 209 13.00 -7.94 23.74
N GLY A 210 12.38 -8.67 22.82
CA GLY A 210 10.94 -8.59 22.60
C GLY A 210 10.48 -7.17 22.24
N GLY A 211 11.30 -6.43 21.49
CA GLY A 211 10.98 -5.07 21.04
C GLY A 211 11.28 -3.95 22.04
N ILE A 212 11.64 -4.28 23.29
CA ILE A 212 11.99 -3.30 24.32
C ILE A 212 13.51 -3.14 24.36
N ALA A 213 14.00 -1.90 24.36
CA ALA A 213 15.43 -1.65 24.52
C ALA A 213 15.83 -1.90 25.98
N GLU A 214 16.91 -2.64 26.21
CA GLU A 214 17.36 -2.96 27.58
C GLU A 214 17.80 -1.69 28.35
N ASP A 215 18.19 -0.63 27.65
CA ASP A 215 18.55 0.68 28.21
C ASP A 215 17.36 1.65 28.41
N GLN A 216 16.13 1.23 28.09
CA GLN A 216 14.96 2.12 28.07
C GLN A 216 14.70 2.78 29.42
N GLN A 217 14.75 2.02 30.51
CA GLN A 217 14.48 2.55 31.85
C GLN A 217 15.53 3.60 32.27
N GLU A 218 16.79 3.41 31.90
CA GLU A 218 17.85 4.37 32.21
C GLU A 218 17.71 5.65 31.39
N GLU A 219 17.33 5.54 30.11
CA GLU A 219 17.02 6.69 29.26
C GLU A 219 15.83 7.48 29.82
N ASP A 220 14.75 6.80 30.21
CA ASP A 220 13.56 7.44 30.81
C ASP A 220 13.92 8.19 32.11
N ILE A 221 14.78 7.61 32.94
CA ILE A 221 15.28 8.25 34.17
C ILE A 221 16.13 9.48 33.84
N GLU A 222 17.02 9.39 32.85
CA GLU A 222 17.90 10.50 32.45
C GLU A 222 17.12 11.65 31.78
N GLU A 223 16.10 11.35 30.98
CA GLU A 223 15.17 12.35 30.46
C GLU A 223 14.39 13.04 31.57
N SER A 224 13.92 12.28 32.56
CA SER A 224 13.26 12.83 33.75
C SER A 224 14.19 13.80 34.50
N ARG A 225 15.46 13.42 34.74
CA ARG A 225 16.44 14.31 35.37
C ARG A 225 16.73 15.58 34.58
N LYS A 226 16.79 15.49 33.25
CA LYS A 226 16.98 16.65 32.37
C LYS A 226 15.78 17.59 32.42
N LEU A 227 14.57 17.04 32.46
CA LEU A 227 13.34 17.80 32.65
C LEU A 227 13.33 18.50 34.01
N ASP A 228 13.64 17.80 35.10
CA ASP A 228 13.74 18.37 36.44
C ASP A 228 14.74 19.53 36.48
N LYS A 229 15.93 19.34 35.90
CA LYS A 229 16.95 20.38 35.80
C LYS A 229 16.49 21.59 34.97
N TRP A 230 15.75 21.37 33.87
CA TRP A 230 15.20 22.44 33.05
C TRP A 230 14.12 23.25 33.79
N ILE A 231 13.30 22.58 34.60
CA ILE A 231 12.32 23.19 35.49
C ILE A 231 13.03 24.03 36.56
N ASP A 232 14.05 23.47 37.22
CA ASP A 232 14.81 24.13 38.30
C ASP A 232 15.64 25.33 37.81
N GLU A 233 16.15 25.27 36.57
CA GLU A 233 16.86 26.39 35.91
C GLU A 233 15.94 27.55 35.50
N GLY A 234 14.66 27.51 35.88
CA GLY A 234 13.77 28.66 35.84
C GLY A 234 13.21 28.98 34.45
N LYS A 235 13.31 28.07 33.48
CA LYS A 235 12.51 28.13 32.25
C LYS A 235 11.07 27.72 32.57
N LYS A 236 10.39 28.57 33.35
CA LYS A 236 9.04 28.31 33.87
C LYS A 236 8.06 28.19 32.71
N ILE A 237 7.46 27.02 32.54
CA ILE A 237 6.06 26.98 32.12
C ILE A 237 5.30 27.42 33.36
N VAL A 238 4.53 28.50 33.24
CA VAL A 238 3.55 28.87 34.25
C VAL A 238 2.59 27.67 34.33
N ASP A 239 2.57 26.90 35.42
CA ASP A 239 1.69 25.73 35.48
C ASP A 239 0.22 26.21 35.48
N PRO A 240 -0.61 25.86 34.46
CA PRO A 240 -1.99 26.33 34.36
C PRO A 240 -2.85 25.94 35.56
N VAL A 241 -2.43 24.92 36.33
CA VAL A 241 -3.16 24.48 37.53
C VAL A 241 -3.23 25.57 38.60
N HIS A 242 -2.30 26.53 38.60
CA HIS A 242 -2.30 27.69 39.50
C HIS A 242 -3.27 28.80 39.06
N PHE A 243 -3.89 28.68 37.89
CA PHE A 243 -4.80 29.66 37.29
C PHE A 243 -6.19 29.04 37.03
N ILE A 244 -6.47 27.90 37.66
CA ILE A 244 -7.70 27.13 37.39
C ILE A 244 -8.97 27.93 37.73
N ASP A 245 -8.86 28.87 38.68
CA ASP A 245 -9.94 29.75 39.13
C ASP A 245 -9.95 31.13 38.41
N ASP A 246 -8.90 31.47 37.66
CA ASP A 246 -8.79 32.71 36.87
C ASP A 246 -7.95 32.51 35.60
N PRO A 247 -8.56 31.98 34.51
CA PRO A 247 -7.86 31.62 33.28
C PRO A 247 -7.30 32.84 32.50
N GLU A 248 -7.81 34.05 32.73
CA GLU A 248 -7.33 35.26 32.04
C GLU A 248 -5.94 35.67 32.53
N MET A 249 -5.61 35.34 33.77
CA MET A 249 -4.31 35.68 34.38
C MET A 249 -3.18 34.80 33.82
N TYR A 250 -3.47 33.56 33.39
CA TYR A 250 -2.53 32.68 32.70
C TYR A 250 -2.09 33.24 31.33
N LEU A 251 -3.05 33.79 30.57
CA LEU A 251 -2.79 34.37 29.24
C LEU A 251 -1.88 35.61 29.29
N LYS A 252 -1.93 36.38 30.38
CA LYS A 252 -1.03 37.53 30.60
C LYS A 252 0.37 37.11 31.08
N ALA A 253 0.47 36.01 31.83
CA ALA A 253 1.74 35.53 32.41
C ALA A 253 2.60 34.72 31.42
N ALA A 254 2.01 34.17 30.36
CA ALA A 254 2.71 33.37 29.35
C ALA A 254 3.22 34.17 28.14
N GLY A 255 3.05 35.51 28.14
CA GLY A 255 3.28 36.39 26.98
C GLY A 255 4.52 37.31 27.01
N ASP A 256 5.33 37.27 28.07
CA ASP A 256 6.58 38.05 28.23
C ASP A 256 7.84 37.18 28.16
#